data_AF-A0A923YVH7-F1
#
_entry.id   AF-A0A923YVH7-F1
#
_cell.length_a   1.000
_cell.length_b   1.000
_cell.length_c   1.000
_cell.angle_alpha   90.00
_cell.angle_beta   90.00
_cell.angle_gamma   90.00
#
_symmetry.space_group_name_H-M   'P 1'
#
loop_
_entity.id
_entity.type
_entity.pdbx_description
1 polymer ?
#
loop_
_entity_poly.entity_id
_entity_poly.type
_entity_poly.pdbx_seq_one_letter_code
_entity_poly.pdbx_strand_id
1 'polypeptide(L)'
;MVTHPLTALAPGFPSVAAARAGLPPTTWGGDDDDAPLKRKLRFRSVWISDTHLGTAGCNAELLLDFLKSIQPETLYLVGDIIDGWRLKRGWYWPPRHNDIVRRVLKLANKGTHVIYVPGNHDEVLRDYGGLSFGGVDVVPEAIHVTADGRRLLVLHGDEFDGVVLYARWLAFLGDYAYAALLHLNVGFNRVRRRFGLPYWSLSAHIKKKVKNAVAFISRFEEAVAHAAHE
;
A
#
# COMPACT_ATOMS: atom_id res chain seq x y z
N MET A 1 -52.52 5.72 4.15
CA MET A 1 -51.73 6.58 5.05
C MET A 1 -51.40 5.74 6.28
N VAL A 2 -50.32 4.95 6.20
CA VAL A 2 -49.90 4.01 7.24
C VAL A 2 -48.64 4.58 7.86
N THR A 3 -48.79 5.06 9.09
CA THR A 3 -47.72 5.62 9.92
C THR A 3 -47.00 4.48 10.62
N HIS A 4 -45.76 4.19 10.22
CA HIS A 4 -44.83 3.38 11.02
C HIS A 4 -44.02 4.31 11.95
N PRO A 5 -43.91 4.02 13.25
CA PRO A 5 -43.02 4.74 14.15
C PRO A 5 -41.56 4.26 13.95
N LEU A 6 -40.64 5.22 13.90
CA LEU A 6 -39.18 5.01 13.96
C LEU A 6 -38.81 4.56 15.39
N THR A 7 -38.39 3.31 15.53
CA THR A 7 -37.83 2.76 16.77
C THR A 7 -36.31 2.77 16.70
N ALA A 8 -35.72 3.55 17.61
CA ALA A 8 -34.43 3.43 18.28
C ALA A 8 -33.28 2.65 17.59
N LEU A 9 -32.22 3.38 17.23
CA LEU A 9 -30.87 2.86 17.00
C LEU A 9 -30.01 3.09 18.25
N ALA A 10 -29.56 2.00 18.89
CA ALA A 10 -28.35 1.90 19.71
C ALA A 10 -28.02 0.39 19.92
N PRO A 11 -26.78 -0.05 20.23
CA PRO A 11 -25.54 0.71 20.48
C PRO A 11 -24.25 0.18 19.77
N GLY A 12 -23.21 1.02 19.88
CA GLY A 12 -21.75 0.81 19.80
C GLY A 12 -21.12 -0.53 19.39
N PHE A 13 -20.18 -0.44 18.45
CA PHE A 13 -19.18 -1.48 18.17
C PHE A 13 -18.28 -1.73 19.41
N PRO A 14 -18.04 -2.99 19.81
CA PRO A 14 -17.12 -3.29 20.89
C PRO A 14 -15.66 -3.06 20.45
N SER A 15 -14.85 -2.48 21.35
CA SER A 15 -13.42 -2.32 21.14
C SER A 15 -12.72 -3.68 21.00
N VAL A 16 -11.69 -3.74 20.15
CA VAL A 16 -10.84 -4.90 19.78
C VAL A 16 -10.29 -5.70 20.97
N ALA A 17 -10.31 -5.15 22.19
CA ALA A 17 -9.88 -5.85 23.39
C ALA A 17 -10.74 -7.08 23.76
N ALA A 18 -12.01 -7.16 23.32
CA ALA A 18 -12.94 -8.19 23.80
C ALA A 18 -12.93 -9.52 23.02
N ALA A 19 -12.31 -9.59 21.84
CA ALA A 19 -12.34 -10.80 20.99
C ALA A 19 -11.22 -11.83 21.30
N ARG A 20 -10.40 -11.60 22.33
CA ARG A 20 -9.19 -12.39 22.64
C ARG A 20 -9.40 -13.62 23.55
N ALA A 21 -10.61 -13.86 24.03
CA ALA A 21 -10.88 -14.94 24.98
C ALA A 21 -11.56 -16.14 24.27
N GLY A 22 -10.79 -17.08 23.72
CA GLY A 22 -11.41 -18.33 23.26
C GLY A 22 -10.59 -19.33 22.44
N LEU A 23 -9.36 -19.02 22.00
CA LEU A 23 -8.58 -19.99 21.22
C LEU A 23 -7.72 -20.88 22.12
N PRO A 24 -7.84 -22.22 22.05
CA PRO A 24 -6.98 -23.13 22.81
C PRO A 24 -5.53 -23.03 22.33
N PRO A 25 -4.53 -23.24 23.21
CA PRO A 25 -3.13 -23.25 22.83
C PRO A 25 -2.86 -24.45 21.92
N THR A 26 -2.75 -24.22 20.62
CA THR A 26 -2.37 -25.24 19.65
C THR A 26 -0.89 -25.58 19.81
N THR A 27 -0.58 -26.78 20.30
CA THR A 27 0.78 -27.32 20.42
C THR A 27 1.29 -27.77 19.04
N TRP A 28 1.86 -26.84 18.27
CA TRP A 28 2.53 -27.15 17.00
C TRP A 28 4.01 -27.46 17.29
N GLY A 29 4.46 -28.66 16.89
CA GLY A 29 5.71 -29.28 17.35
C GLY A 29 7.03 -28.63 16.92
N GLY A 30 8.08 -29.01 17.67
CA GLY A 30 9.49 -28.80 17.36
C GLY A 30 10.09 -27.49 17.92
N ASP A 31 10.35 -27.44 19.22
CA ASP A 31 10.90 -26.29 19.95
C ASP A 31 12.44 -26.08 19.79
N ASP A 32 13.03 -26.49 18.66
CA ASP A 32 14.48 -26.27 18.42
C ASP A 32 14.80 -24.80 18.02
N ASP A 33 13.78 -24.01 17.66
CA ASP A 33 13.91 -22.58 17.30
C ASP A 33 13.97 -21.63 18.51
N ASP A 34 13.69 -22.12 19.72
CA ASP A 34 13.82 -21.36 20.96
C ASP A 34 15.05 -21.82 21.77
N ALA A 35 16.14 -22.22 21.09
CA ALA A 35 17.43 -22.45 21.73
C ALA A 35 17.80 -21.24 22.61
N PRO A 36 18.08 -21.43 23.91
CA PRO A 36 18.12 -20.37 24.94
C PRO A 36 19.27 -19.34 24.80
N LEU A 37 20.04 -19.36 23.72
CA LEU A 37 21.32 -18.65 23.60
C LEU A 37 21.31 -17.38 22.74
N LYS A 38 20.26 -17.08 21.97
CA LYS A 38 20.17 -15.79 21.24
C LYS A 38 19.05 -14.92 21.79
N ARG A 39 19.43 -13.92 22.61
CA ARG A 39 18.53 -12.85 23.05
C ARG A 39 17.96 -12.14 21.81
N LYS A 40 16.64 -12.24 21.62
CA LYS A 40 15.95 -11.60 20.49
C LYS A 40 15.99 -10.08 20.63
N LEU A 41 16.18 -9.40 19.50
CA LEU A 41 16.12 -7.94 19.42
C LEU A 41 14.67 -7.49 19.61
N ARG A 42 14.45 -6.52 20.50
CA ARG A 42 13.13 -5.97 20.76
C ARG A 42 12.99 -4.66 20.00
N PHE A 43 11.89 -4.53 19.26
CA PHE A 43 11.55 -3.34 18.49
C PHE A 43 10.12 -2.92 18.81
N ARG A 44 9.84 -1.62 18.79
CA ARG A 44 8.46 -1.15 18.88
C ARG A 44 7.67 -1.54 17.63
N SER A 45 8.27 -1.33 16.46
CA SER A 45 7.63 -1.64 15.20
C SER A 45 8.65 -2.08 14.16
N VAL A 46 8.25 -3.04 13.33
CA VAL A 46 9.02 -3.55 12.19
C VAL A 46 8.10 -3.57 10.98
N TRP A 47 8.62 -3.16 9.81
CA TRP A 47 7.91 -3.19 8.54
C TRP A 47 8.66 -4.12 7.57
N ILE A 48 7.92 -4.94 6.84
CA ILE A 48 8.42 -5.83 5.80
C ILE A 48 7.50 -5.68 4.60
N SER A 49 8.06 -5.50 3.41
CA SER A 49 7.33 -5.40 2.13
C SER A 49 8.00 -6.24 1.05
N ASP A 50 7.28 -6.49 -0.05
CA ASP A 50 7.84 -6.98 -1.33
C ASP A 50 8.66 -8.26 -1.21
N THR A 51 8.26 -9.18 -0.32
CA THR A 51 8.99 -10.42 -0.13
C THR A 51 8.69 -11.45 -1.22
N HIS A 52 7.52 -11.36 -1.86
CA HIS A 52 7.05 -12.22 -2.94
C HIS A 52 7.27 -13.73 -2.68
N LEU A 53 6.81 -14.22 -1.53
CA LEU A 53 6.74 -15.65 -1.24
C LEU A 53 5.92 -16.33 -2.35
N GLY A 54 6.44 -17.41 -2.91
CA GLY A 54 5.84 -18.08 -4.07
C GLY A 54 6.67 -17.87 -5.34
N THR A 55 7.79 -17.17 -5.24
CA THR A 55 8.72 -16.91 -6.35
C THR A 55 10.13 -17.40 -6.02
N ALA A 56 10.90 -17.76 -7.05
CA ALA A 56 12.31 -18.15 -6.91
C ALA A 56 13.23 -16.97 -6.53
N GLY A 57 12.76 -15.73 -6.66
CA GLY A 57 13.51 -14.53 -6.29
C GLY A 57 13.43 -14.18 -4.79
N CYS A 58 12.53 -14.83 -4.05
CA CYS A 58 12.39 -14.60 -2.61
C CYS A 58 13.60 -15.14 -1.85
N ASN A 59 14.27 -14.27 -1.09
CA ASN A 59 15.34 -14.67 -0.18
C ASN A 59 14.76 -15.16 1.16
N ALA A 60 14.16 -16.34 1.13
CA ALA A 60 13.41 -16.90 2.25
C ALA A 60 14.28 -17.19 3.49
N GLU A 61 15.52 -17.63 3.30
CA GLU A 61 16.46 -17.89 4.39
C GLU A 61 16.77 -16.62 5.19
N LEU A 62 17.14 -15.53 4.51
CA LEU A 62 17.44 -14.25 5.20
C LEU A 62 16.21 -13.70 5.92
N LEU A 63 15.03 -13.77 5.29
CA LEU A 63 13.79 -13.31 5.90
C LEU A 63 13.45 -14.13 7.15
N LEU A 64 13.57 -15.45 7.07
CA LEU A 64 13.32 -16.34 8.21
C LEU A 64 14.29 -16.08 9.37
N ASP A 65 15.58 -15.95 9.06
CA ASP A 65 16.61 -15.65 10.06
C ASP A 65 16.38 -14.29 10.74
N PHE A 66 16.00 -13.27 9.95
CA PHE A 66 15.60 -11.98 10.48
C PHE A 66 14.41 -12.11 11.44
N LEU A 67 13.33 -12.77 11.02
CA LEU A 67 12.13 -12.97 11.85
C LEU A 67 12.43 -13.79 13.11
N LYS A 68 13.37 -14.73 13.08
CA LYS A 68 13.84 -15.48 14.26
C LYS A 68 14.62 -14.60 15.23
N SER A 69 15.35 -13.60 14.73
CA SER A 69 16.19 -12.71 15.53
C SER A 69 15.43 -11.61 16.29
N ILE A 70 14.17 -11.36 15.96
CA ILE A 70 13.38 -10.24 16.49
C ILE A 70 12.19 -10.67 17.36
N GLN A 71 11.74 -9.75 18.21
CA GLN A 71 10.47 -9.79 18.94
C GLN A 71 9.87 -8.37 18.99
N PRO A 72 9.19 -7.93 17.93
CA PRO A 72 8.58 -6.61 17.88
C PRO A 72 7.26 -6.54 18.66
N GLU A 73 6.86 -5.34 19.10
CA GLU A 73 5.51 -5.09 19.59
C GLU A 73 4.50 -5.11 18.44
N THR A 74 4.81 -4.43 17.32
CA THR A 74 4.01 -4.47 16.09
C THR A 74 4.85 -4.91 14.88
N LEU A 75 4.33 -5.83 14.08
CA LEU A 75 4.89 -6.25 12.79
C LEU A 75 3.91 -5.85 11.68
N TYR A 76 4.33 -4.94 10.82
CA TYR A 76 3.62 -4.56 9.60
C TYR A 76 4.16 -5.38 8.43
N LEU A 77 3.26 -6.10 7.76
CA LEU A 77 3.49 -6.80 6.51
C LEU A 77 2.79 -5.97 5.42
N VAL A 78 3.55 -5.15 4.70
CA VAL A 78 3.03 -4.11 3.82
C VAL A 78 3.29 -4.51 2.37
N GLY A 79 2.29 -5.08 1.72
CA GLY A 79 2.34 -5.29 0.28
C GLY A 79 3.18 -6.46 -0.20
N ASP A 80 2.64 -7.16 -1.19
CA ASP A 80 3.29 -8.17 -2.02
C ASP A 80 4.13 -9.19 -1.24
N ILE A 81 3.59 -9.63 -0.10
CA ILE A 81 4.26 -10.61 0.75
C ILE A 81 4.17 -12.00 0.12
N ILE A 82 3.04 -12.33 -0.51
CA ILE A 82 2.78 -13.59 -1.22
C ILE A 82 2.42 -13.29 -2.68
N ASP A 83 3.20 -13.81 -3.62
CA ASP A 83 2.88 -13.65 -5.05
C ASP A 83 1.82 -14.69 -5.50
N GLY A 84 0.55 -14.32 -5.36
CA GLY A 84 -0.58 -15.14 -5.78
C GLY A 84 -0.63 -15.35 -7.31
N TRP A 85 -0.16 -14.38 -8.10
CA TRP A 85 -0.15 -14.48 -9.57
C TRP A 85 0.81 -15.54 -10.07
N ARG A 86 1.99 -15.65 -9.47
CA ARG A 86 2.96 -16.71 -9.80
C ARG A 86 2.46 -18.08 -9.37
N LEU A 87 1.88 -18.20 -8.18
CA LEU A 87 1.29 -19.45 -7.69
C LEU A 87 0.16 -19.98 -8.59
N LYS A 88 -0.67 -19.08 -9.15
CA LYS A 88 -1.72 -19.44 -10.13
C LYS A 88 -1.16 -20.00 -11.45
N ARG A 89 0.04 -19.60 -11.87
CA ARG A 89 0.68 -20.02 -13.14
C ARG A 89 1.52 -21.29 -13.01
N GLY A 90 2.00 -21.59 -11.81
CA GLY A 90 2.76 -22.80 -11.50
C GLY A 90 3.07 -22.83 -10.01
N TRP A 91 2.71 -23.92 -9.35
CA TRP A 91 2.89 -24.03 -7.90
C TRP A 91 4.39 -24.09 -7.55
N TYR A 92 4.91 -23.01 -6.98
CA TYR A 92 6.25 -22.92 -6.42
C TYR A 92 6.14 -22.50 -4.96
N TRP A 93 6.17 -23.46 -4.04
CA TRP A 93 6.09 -23.20 -2.60
C TRP A 93 7.10 -24.05 -1.83
N PRO A 94 8.36 -23.64 -1.76
CA PRO A 94 9.39 -24.37 -1.01
C PRO A 94 9.06 -24.43 0.49
N PRO A 95 9.53 -25.47 1.21
CA PRO A 95 9.28 -25.62 2.65
C PRO A 95 9.61 -24.37 3.49
N ARG A 96 10.66 -23.62 3.11
CA ARG A 96 11.07 -22.38 3.79
C ARG A 96 10.00 -21.29 3.82
N HIS A 97 9.13 -21.23 2.81
CA HIS A 97 8.04 -20.26 2.81
C HIS A 97 7.01 -20.58 3.89
N ASN A 98 6.75 -21.88 4.12
CA ASN A 98 5.90 -22.33 5.22
C ASN A 98 6.54 -22.02 6.58
N ASP A 99 7.85 -22.15 6.72
CA ASP A 99 8.57 -21.77 7.94
C ASP A 99 8.39 -20.28 8.27
N ILE A 100 8.41 -19.41 7.26
CA ILE A 100 8.16 -17.97 7.42
C ILE A 100 6.74 -17.70 7.89
N VAL A 101 5.73 -18.28 7.22
CA VAL A 101 4.32 -18.13 7.62
C VAL A 101 4.14 -18.60 9.07
N ARG A 102 4.66 -19.78 9.41
CA ARG A 102 4.62 -20.32 10.79
C ARG A 102 5.32 -19.40 11.77
N ARG A 103 6.46 -18.80 11.39
CA ARG A 103 7.21 -17.89 12.25
C ARG A 103 6.42 -16.61 12.55
N VAL A 104 5.73 -16.05 11.56
CA VAL A 104 4.83 -14.90 11.71
C VAL A 104 3.68 -15.25 12.66
N LEU A 105 3.01 -16.39 12.45
CA LEU A 105 1.94 -16.86 13.36
C LEU A 105 2.46 -17.09 14.78
N LYS A 106 3.69 -17.61 14.95
CA LYS A 106 4.35 -17.76 16.26
C LYS A 106 4.63 -16.40 16.91
N LEU A 107 4.95 -15.34 16.15
CA LEU A 107 5.07 -13.98 16.69
C LEU A 107 3.71 -13.46 17.17
N ALA A 108 2.67 -13.61 16.36
CA ALA A 108 1.30 -13.23 16.71
C ALA A 108 0.85 -13.90 18.02
N ASN A 109 1.04 -15.21 18.11
CA ASN A 109 0.72 -16.00 19.31
C ASN A 109 1.55 -15.61 20.55
N LYS A 110 2.77 -15.06 20.37
CA LYS A 110 3.62 -14.55 21.45
C LYS A 110 3.31 -13.09 21.81
N GLY A 111 2.23 -12.51 21.27
CA GLY A 111 1.73 -11.18 21.62
C GLY A 111 2.21 -10.04 20.72
N THR A 112 2.95 -10.32 19.64
CA THR A 112 3.23 -9.32 18.61
C THR A 112 1.93 -9.00 17.88
N HIS A 113 1.60 -7.72 17.71
CA HIS A 113 0.50 -7.28 16.88
C HIS A 113 0.92 -7.35 15.41
N VAL A 114 0.36 -8.28 14.64
CA VAL A 114 0.71 -8.44 13.22
C VAL A 114 -0.38 -7.84 12.37
N ILE A 115 -0.02 -6.83 11.56
CA ILE A 115 -0.91 -6.12 10.65
C ILE A 115 -0.44 -6.43 9.23
N TYR A 116 -1.33 -6.99 8.42
CA TYR A 116 -1.07 -7.31 7.03
C TYR A 116 -1.89 -6.37 6.14
N VAL A 117 -1.19 -5.60 5.31
CA VAL A 117 -1.74 -4.66 4.32
C VAL A 117 -1.51 -5.26 2.93
N PRO A 118 -2.51 -5.87 2.26
CA PRO A 118 -2.30 -6.60 1.02
C PRO A 118 -1.91 -5.73 -0.18
N GLY A 119 -0.93 -6.19 -0.95
CA GLY A 119 -0.54 -5.58 -2.22
C GLY A 119 -1.36 -6.07 -3.40
N ASN A 120 -0.98 -5.66 -4.61
CA ASN A 120 -1.66 -6.02 -5.86
C ASN A 120 -1.42 -7.49 -6.25
N HIS A 121 -0.33 -8.11 -5.78
CA HIS A 121 -0.07 -9.53 -6.01
C HIS A 121 -0.78 -10.45 -5.00
N ASP A 122 -1.22 -9.91 -3.88
CA ASP A 122 -1.85 -10.65 -2.77
C ASP A 122 -3.37 -10.82 -2.96
N GLU A 123 -3.88 -10.96 -4.19
CA GLU A 123 -5.33 -11.02 -4.51
C GLU A 123 -6.12 -11.99 -3.63
N VAL A 124 -5.51 -13.14 -3.29
CA VAL A 124 -6.15 -14.18 -2.48
C VAL A 124 -6.42 -13.69 -1.05
N LEU A 125 -5.63 -12.74 -0.54
CA LEU A 125 -5.79 -12.15 0.79
C LEU A 125 -6.67 -10.90 0.80
N ARG A 126 -6.80 -10.20 -0.34
CA ARG A 126 -7.72 -9.06 -0.48
C ARG A 126 -9.18 -9.46 -0.24
N ASP A 127 -9.58 -10.64 -0.70
CA ASP A 127 -10.93 -11.17 -0.49
C ASP A 127 -11.24 -11.50 0.99
N TYR A 128 -10.22 -11.55 1.85
CA TYR A 128 -10.35 -11.75 3.29
C TYR A 128 -10.11 -10.47 4.11
N GLY A 129 -10.11 -9.29 3.48
CA GLY A 129 -9.95 -8.01 4.16
C GLY A 129 -10.98 -7.83 5.29
N GLY A 130 -10.49 -7.49 6.49
CA GLY A 130 -11.30 -7.36 7.71
C GLY A 130 -11.37 -8.63 8.58
N LEU A 131 -10.72 -9.71 8.18
CA LEU A 131 -10.63 -10.95 8.96
C LEU A 131 -9.27 -11.04 9.67
N SER A 132 -9.30 -11.42 10.95
CA SER A 132 -8.09 -11.81 11.68
C SER A 132 -7.87 -13.32 11.54
N PHE A 133 -6.75 -13.72 10.94
CA PHE A 133 -6.37 -15.13 10.82
C PHE A 133 -5.16 -15.44 11.69
N GLY A 134 -5.34 -16.30 12.71
CA GLY A 134 -4.24 -16.73 13.58
C GLY A 134 -3.53 -15.59 14.31
N GLY A 135 -4.24 -14.49 14.60
CA GLY A 135 -3.69 -13.28 15.24
C GLY A 135 -3.02 -12.28 14.28
N VAL A 136 -3.23 -12.45 12.96
CA VAL A 136 -2.82 -11.50 11.92
C VAL A 136 -4.04 -10.73 11.45
N ASP A 137 -4.03 -9.42 11.63
CA ASP A 137 -5.09 -8.52 11.16
C ASP A 137 -4.85 -8.16 9.70
N VAL A 138 -5.73 -8.62 8.80
CA VAL A 138 -5.66 -8.25 7.37
C VAL A 138 -6.55 -7.04 7.13
N VAL A 139 -5.94 -5.90 6.81
CA VAL A 139 -6.62 -4.60 6.65
C VAL A 139 -6.18 -3.91 5.36
N PRO A 140 -7.05 -3.13 4.70
CA PRO A 140 -6.68 -2.40 3.49
C PRO A 140 -5.65 -1.29 3.76
N GLU A 141 -5.69 -0.71 4.96
CA GLU A 141 -4.78 0.33 5.43
C GLU A 141 -4.66 0.27 6.96
N ALA A 142 -3.61 0.87 7.51
CA ALA A 142 -3.43 0.98 8.96
C ALA A 142 -2.84 2.32 9.36
N ILE A 143 -3.21 2.82 10.55
CA ILE A 143 -2.55 3.98 11.15
C ILE A 143 -1.48 3.51 12.14
N HIS A 144 -0.23 3.86 11.86
CA HIS A 144 0.86 3.73 12.82
C HIS A 144 1.02 5.03 13.61
N VAL A 145 0.97 4.96 14.93
CA VAL A 145 1.36 6.09 15.80
C VAL A 145 2.84 5.94 16.11
N THR A 146 3.68 6.93 15.83
CA THR A 146 5.12 6.91 16.14
C THR A 146 5.37 7.13 17.64
N ALA A 147 6.63 6.95 18.08
CA ALA A 147 7.00 7.20 19.48
C ALA A 147 6.85 8.67 19.90
N ASP A 148 6.95 9.60 18.94
CA ASP A 148 6.72 11.04 19.13
C ASP A 148 5.27 11.49 18.82
N GLY A 149 4.34 10.54 18.66
CA GLY A 149 2.90 10.81 18.57
C GLY A 149 2.37 11.19 17.19
N ARG A 150 3.21 11.17 16.15
CA ARG A 150 2.75 11.38 14.76
C ARG A 150 1.95 10.17 14.29
N ARG A 151 0.90 10.43 13.49
CA ARG A 151 0.14 9.39 12.79
C ARG A 151 0.73 9.21 11.39
N LEU A 152 1.04 7.98 11.02
CA LEU A 152 1.48 7.58 9.68
C LEU A 152 0.43 6.66 9.09
N LEU A 153 -0.08 6.99 7.90
CA LEU A 153 -0.91 6.09 7.12
C LEU A 153 -0.01 5.04 6.46
N VAL A 154 -0.34 3.77 6.67
CA VAL A 154 0.36 2.60 6.13
C VAL A 154 -0.57 1.96 5.09
N LEU A 155 -0.11 1.97 3.85
CA LEU A 155 -0.80 1.48 2.65
C LEU A 155 0.25 0.89 1.70
N HIS A 156 -0.13 0.02 0.76
CA HIS A 156 0.80 -0.57 -0.22
C HIS A 156 1.27 0.46 -1.25
N GLY A 157 0.33 1.15 -1.91
CA GLY A 157 0.61 2.26 -2.81
C GLY A 157 0.29 2.01 -4.28
N ASP A 158 -0.07 0.78 -4.65
CA ASP A 158 -0.50 0.40 -6.01
C ASP A 158 -1.69 1.23 -6.52
N GLU A 159 -2.58 1.66 -5.60
CA GLU A 159 -3.69 2.57 -5.90
C GLU A 159 -3.23 3.91 -6.51
N PHE A 160 -1.99 4.33 -6.22
CA PHE A 160 -1.43 5.61 -6.65
C PHE A 160 -0.48 5.48 -7.86
N ASP A 161 0.02 4.28 -8.18
CA ASP A 161 1.02 4.06 -9.23
C ASP A 161 0.57 4.53 -10.61
N GLY A 162 -0.68 4.21 -10.98
CA GLY A 162 -1.25 4.66 -12.25
C GLY A 162 -1.28 6.18 -12.33
N VAL A 163 -1.86 6.84 -11.34
CA VAL A 163 -2.06 8.30 -11.39
C VAL A 163 -0.73 9.05 -11.40
N VAL A 164 0.26 8.62 -10.60
CA VAL A 164 1.59 9.26 -10.53
C VAL A 164 2.36 9.10 -11.84
N LEU A 165 2.39 7.88 -12.40
CA LEU A 165 3.07 7.63 -13.68
C LEU A 165 2.40 8.42 -14.80
N TYR A 166 1.06 8.39 -14.87
CA TYR A 166 0.29 9.08 -15.90
C TYR A 166 0.45 10.61 -15.85
N ALA A 167 0.42 11.18 -14.65
CA ALA A 167 0.64 12.59 -14.40
C ALA A 167 2.01 13.08 -14.89
N ARG A 168 3.09 12.37 -14.51
CA ARG A 168 4.47 12.79 -14.82
C ARG A 168 4.74 12.79 -16.33
N TRP A 169 4.39 11.72 -17.05
CA TRP A 169 4.65 11.69 -18.50
C TRP A 169 3.80 12.70 -19.25
N LEU A 170 2.56 12.95 -18.81
CA LEU A 170 1.67 13.92 -19.42
C LEU A 170 2.20 15.36 -19.26
N ALA A 171 2.83 15.65 -18.12
CA ALA A 171 3.54 16.92 -17.91
C ALA A 171 4.70 17.09 -18.90
N PHE A 172 5.57 16.08 -19.04
CA PHE A 172 6.69 16.13 -19.99
C PHE A 172 6.23 16.25 -21.45
N LEU A 173 5.19 15.51 -21.85
CA LEU A 173 4.62 15.63 -23.19
C LEU A 173 4.01 17.01 -23.42
N GLY A 174 3.34 17.57 -22.41
CA GLY A 174 2.79 18.91 -22.43
C GLY A 174 3.85 19.99 -22.66
N ASP A 175 5.00 19.88 -22.00
CA ASP A 175 6.11 20.81 -22.14
C ASP A 175 6.74 20.74 -23.54
N TYR A 176 6.95 19.53 -24.07
CA TYR A 176 7.49 19.35 -25.42
C TYR A 176 6.53 19.87 -26.50
N ALA A 177 5.24 19.52 -26.39
CA ALA A 177 4.21 20.01 -27.30
C ALA A 177 4.08 21.54 -27.24
N TYR A 178 4.21 22.15 -26.05
CA TYR A 178 4.19 23.59 -25.89
C TYR A 178 5.37 24.28 -26.59
N ALA A 179 6.59 23.75 -26.43
CA ALA A 179 7.76 24.25 -27.13
C ALA A 179 7.59 24.16 -28.65
N ALA A 180 7.14 23.00 -29.16
CA ALA A 180 6.86 22.80 -30.57
C ALA A 180 5.79 23.78 -31.11
N LEU A 181 4.72 24.01 -30.35
CA LEU A 181 3.65 24.96 -30.68
C LEU A 181 4.13 26.40 -30.72
N LEU A 182 5.06 26.81 -29.86
CA LEU A 182 5.65 28.16 -29.92
C LEU A 182 6.43 28.36 -31.23
N HIS A 183 7.23 27.38 -31.63
CA HIS A 183 7.94 27.42 -32.90
C HIS A 183 6.98 27.45 -34.10
N LEU A 184 5.92 26.62 -34.05
CA LEU A 184 4.89 26.58 -35.09
C LEU A 184 4.10 27.90 -35.17
N ASN A 185 3.81 28.53 -34.03
CA ASN A 185 3.07 29.80 -33.95
C ASN A 185 3.86 30.97 -34.56
N VAL A 186 5.20 30.94 -34.47
CA VAL A 186 6.07 31.94 -35.13
C VAL A 186 6.02 31.76 -36.66
N GLY A 187 6.12 30.53 -37.16
CA GLY A 187 5.99 30.22 -38.58
C GLY A 187 4.61 30.57 -39.13
N PHE A 188 3.56 30.17 -38.42
CA PHE A 188 2.17 30.43 -38.79
C PHE A 188 1.84 31.93 -38.86
N ASN A 189 2.27 32.72 -37.87
CA ASN A 189 2.07 34.17 -37.89
C ASN A 189 2.97 34.89 -38.91
N ARG A 190 4.07 34.27 -39.39
CA ARG A 190 4.85 34.79 -40.52
C ARG A 190 4.10 34.61 -41.84
N VAL A 191 3.45 33.47 -42.04
CA VAL A 191 2.57 33.22 -43.21
C VAL A 191 1.34 34.12 -43.17
N ARG A 192 0.64 34.24 -42.04
CA ARG A 192 -0.55 35.10 -41.92
C ARG A 192 -0.27 36.58 -42.16
N ARG A 193 0.91 37.07 -41.73
CA ARG A 193 1.35 38.44 -42.05
C ARG A 193 1.55 38.66 -43.55
N ARG A 194 1.96 37.63 -44.31
CA ARG A 194 2.06 37.70 -45.77
C ARG A 194 0.69 37.84 -46.45
N PHE A 195 -0.37 37.39 -45.80
CA PHE A 195 -1.76 37.49 -46.27
C PHE A 195 -2.56 38.64 -45.62
N GLY A 196 -1.91 39.56 -44.88
CA GLY A 196 -2.58 40.71 -44.26
C GLY A 196 -3.52 40.39 -43.09
N LEU A 197 -3.46 39.18 -42.54
CA LEU A 197 -4.36 38.74 -41.47
C LEU A 197 -3.81 39.11 -40.06
N PRO A 198 -4.69 39.43 -39.08
CA PRO A 198 -4.28 39.86 -37.73
C PRO A 198 -3.69 38.72 -36.89
N TYR A 199 -2.83 39.06 -35.93
CA TYR A 199 -2.14 38.11 -35.04
C TYR A 199 -3.11 37.21 -34.27
N TRP A 200 -2.80 35.91 -34.19
CA TRP A 200 -3.51 34.97 -33.33
C TRP A 200 -2.53 34.05 -32.61
N SER A 201 -2.79 33.78 -31.33
CA SER A 201 -1.91 33.01 -30.46
C SER A 201 -2.57 31.68 -30.09
N LEU A 202 -2.28 30.65 -30.88
CA LEU A 202 -2.66 29.27 -30.56
C LEU A 202 -2.02 28.80 -29.24
N SER A 203 -0.81 29.28 -28.96
CA SER A 203 -0.07 29.00 -27.72
C SER A 203 -0.75 29.57 -26.48
N ALA A 204 -1.42 30.72 -26.55
CA ALA A 204 -2.17 31.28 -25.42
C ALA A 204 -3.42 30.44 -25.07
N HIS A 205 -4.09 29.85 -26.07
CA HIS A 205 -5.25 28.99 -25.85
C HIS A 205 -4.86 27.64 -25.21
N ILE A 206 -3.75 27.05 -25.65
CA ILE A 206 -3.25 25.76 -25.14
C ILE A 206 -2.61 25.90 -23.75
N LYS A 207 -1.97 27.04 -23.45
CA LYS A 207 -1.36 27.35 -22.14
C LYS A 207 -2.34 27.22 -20.97
N LYS A 208 -3.64 27.52 -21.18
CA LYS A 208 -4.68 27.33 -20.15
C LYS A 208 -4.95 25.85 -19.86
N LYS A 209 -4.96 24.98 -20.88
CA LYS A 209 -5.21 23.54 -20.70
C LYS A 209 -4.05 22.83 -20.02
N VAL A 210 -2.81 23.18 -20.36
CA VAL A 210 -1.59 22.60 -19.74
C VAL A 210 -1.49 22.99 -18.26
N LYS A 211 -1.76 24.27 -17.92
CA LYS A 211 -1.79 24.72 -16.52
C LYS A 211 -2.83 23.97 -15.68
N ASN A 212 -3.97 23.62 -16.26
CA ASN A 212 -4.99 22.86 -15.55
C ASN A 212 -4.55 21.42 -15.24
N ALA A 213 -3.79 20.80 -16.16
CA ALA A 213 -3.23 19.46 -15.95
C ALA A 213 -2.12 19.46 -14.88
N VAL A 214 -1.20 20.43 -14.89
CA VAL A 214 -0.18 20.56 -13.84
C VAL A 214 -0.81 20.83 -12.47
N ALA A 215 -1.83 21.69 -12.43
CA ALA A 215 -2.59 21.91 -11.19
C ALA A 215 -3.36 20.67 -10.72
N PHE A 216 -3.69 19.72 -11.60
CA PHE A 216 -4.27 18.44 -11.20
C PHE A 216 -3.23 17.53 -10.51
N ILE A 217 -1.97 17.55 -10.97
CA ILE A 217 -0.87 16.80 -10.33
C ILE A 217 -0.58 17.34 -8.92
N SER A 218 -0.47 18.66 -8.76
CA SER A 218 -0.28 19.25 -7.43
C SER A 218 -1.45 18.97 -6.50
N ARG A 219 -2.68 18.95 -7.03
CA ARG A 219 -3.87 18.55 -6.26
C ARG A 219 -3.88 17.07 -5.88
N PHE A 220 -3.18 16.20 -6.62
CA PHE A 220 -3.03 14.80 -6.27
C PHE A 220 -2.02 14.62 -5.14
N GLU A 221 -0.88 15.32 -5.16
CA GLU A 221 0.04 15.38 -4.02
C GLU A 221 -0.67 15.89 -2.76
N GLU A 222 -1.50 16.93 -2.91
CA GLU A 222 -2.38 17.42 -1.84
C GLU A 222 -3.42 16.38 -1.42
N ALA A 223 -4.02 15.62 -2.34
CA ALA A 223 -4.99 14.58 -2.01
C ALA A 223 -4.37 13.41 -1.25
N VAL A 224 -3.15 12.98 -1.61
CA VAL A 224 -2.39 11.97 -0.86
C VAL A 224 -2.01 12.50 0.53
N ALA A 225 -1.58 13.76 0.62
CA ALA A 225 -1.33 14.40 1.90
C ALA A 225 -2.61 14.53 2.74
N HIS A 226 -3.76 14.80 2.10
CA HIS A 226 -5.05 14.92 2.76
C HIS A 226 -5.57 13.57 3.27
N ALA A 227 -5.46 12.51 2.46
CA ALA A 227 -5.77 11.14 2.88
C ALA A 227 -4.90 10.69 4.06
N ALA A 228 -3.65 11.18 4.16
CA ALA A 228 -2.81 10.95 5.34
C ALA A 228 -3.21 11.78 6.57
N HIS A 229 -4.02 12.83 6.40
CA HIS A 229 -4.47 13.74 7.47
C HIS A 229 -5.83 13.37 8.08
N GLU A 230 -6.69 12.66 7.36
CA GLU A 230 -7.95 12.07 7.89
C GLU A 230 -7.65 10.87 8.83
#